data_AF-A0A5E4M9I7-F1
#
_entry.id   AF-A0A5E4M9I7-F1
#
_cell.length_a   1.000
_cell.length_b   1.000
_cell.length_c   1.000
_cell.angle_alpha   90.00
_cell.angle_beta   90.00
_cell.angle_gamma   90.00
#
_symmetry.space_group_name_H-M   'P 1'
#
loop_
_entity.id
_entity.type
_entity.pdbx_description
1 polymer ?
#
loop_
_entity_poly.entity_id
_entity_poly.type
_entity_poly.pdbx_seq_one_letter_code
_entity_poly.pdbx_strand_id
1 'polypeptide(L)'
;MKFTVISIPLISLVLLFGSSAALKCYECNNRLNTNCSDPFIIDNTMLVDCKKNCSKIVFNDGYNVFRECVSDNDVCEKVEKSVKYCSTCATDKCNGSSSLKSSLIAIVSIAAMATYLFYGLH
;
A
#
# COMPACT_ATOMS: atom_id res chain seq x y z
N MET A 1 20.03 -41.62 0.25
CA MET A 1 18.76 -41.19 -0.39
C MET A 1 17.81 -40.68 0.69
N LYS A 2 16.89 -39.73 0.41
CA LYS A 2 15.77 -39.31 1.29
C LYS A 2 16.12 -38.79 2.71
N PHE A 3 16.55 -37.53 2.80
CA PHE A 3 16.33 -36.70 4.02
C PHE A 3 15.88 -35.25 3.68
N THR A 4 16.31 -34.71 2.54
CA THR A 4 15.96 -33.36 2.05
C THR A 4 14.50 -33.15 1.61
N VAL A 5 13.66 -34.19 1.64
CA VAL A 5 12.26 -34.13 1.15
C VAL A 5 11.27 -33.76 2.27
N ILE A 6 11.65 -33.96 3.54
CA ILE A 6 10.73 -33.82 4.69
C ILE A 6 10.52 -32.34 5.08
N SER A 7 11.47 -31.45 4.77
CA SER A 7 11.37 -30.01 5.04
C SER A 7 10.45 -29.25 4.07
N ILE A 8 10.33 -29.72 2.83
CA ILE A 8 9.53 -29.08 1.76
C ILE A 8 8.06 -28.88 2.17
N PRO A 9 7.30 -29.92 2.60
CA PRO A 9 5.89 -29.74 2.98
C PRO A 9 5.71 -28.83 4.20
N LEU A 10 6.70 -28.74 5.10
CA LEU A 10 6.65 -27.84 6.26
C LEU A 10 6.75 -26.37 5.83
N ILE A 11 7.61 -26.07 4.86
CA ILE A 11 7.76 -24.72 4.28
C ILE A 11 6.49 -24.33 3.49
N SER A 12 5.92 -25.27 2.71
CA SER A 12 4.65 -25.05 2.01
C SER A 12 3.49 -24.77 2.99
N LEU A 13 3.47 -25.41 4.16
CA LEU A 13 2.41 -25.23 5.15
C LEU A 13 2.44 -23.82 5.79
N VAL A 14 3.62 -23.24 6.03
CA VAL A 14 3.74 -21.86 6.53
C VAL A 14 3.14 -20.84 5.57
N LEU A 15 3.26 -21.08 4.25
CA LEU A 15 2.70 -20.20 3.21
C LEU A 15 1.16 -20.28 3.08
N LEU A 16 0.51 -21.28 3.70
CA LEU A 16 -0.96 -21.40 3.70
C LEU A 16 -1.64 -20.59 4.82
N PHE A 17 -0.88 -20.18 5.84
CA PHE A 17 -1.38 -19.28 6.89
C PHE A 17 -1.34 -17.82 6.41
N GLY A 18 -2.27 -17.47 5.51
CA GLY A 18 -2.49 -16.09 5.10
C GLY A 18 -2.83 -15.21 6.31
N SER A 19 -1.95 -14.28 6.65
CA SER A 19 -2.07 -13.40 7.81
C SER A 19 -3.36 -12.58 7.77
N SER A 20 -4.36 -12.94 8.58
CA SER A 20 -5.61 -12.20 8.72
C SER A 20 -5.44 -10.95 9.61
N ALA A 21 -4.52 -10.06 9.22
CA ALA A 21 -4.40 -8.73 9.78
C ALA A 21 -5.56 -7.85 9.31
N ALA A 22 -6.02 -6.93 10.15
CA ALA A 22 -6.88 -5.84 9.70
C ALA A 22 -6.07 -4.86 8.82
N LEU A 23 -6.66 -4.40 7.72
CA LEU A 23 -6.02 -3.44 6.81
C LEU A 23 -5.80 -2.11 7.54
N LYS A 24 -4.56 -1.64 7.64
CA LYS A 24 -4.26 -0.36 8.28
C LYS A 24 -4.28 0.79 7.27
N CYS A 25 -5.11 1.79 7.48
CA CYS A 25 -5.14 3.02 6.68
C CYS A 25 -4.86 4.25 7.55
N TYR A 26 -4.49 5.37 6.93
CA TYR A 26 -4.52 6.66 7.62
C TYR A 26 -5.93 7.25 7.53
N GLU A 27 -6.49 7.70 8.64
CA GLU A 27 -7.75 8.44 8.70
C GLU A 27 -7.50 9.86 9.22
N CYS A 28 -7.63 10.84 8.33
CA CYS A 28 -7.32 12.24 8.62
C CYS A 28 -7.86 13.19 7.55
N ASN A 29 -7.85 14.49 7.87
CA ASN A 29 -7.87 15.56 6.88
C ASN A 29 -6.89 16.67 7.27
N ASN A 30 -6.41 17.43 6.27
CA ASN A 30 -5.36 18.43 6.48
C ASN A 30 -5.80 19.68 7.26
N ARG A 31 -7.11 19.90 7.47
CA ARG A 31 -7.61 21.01 8.31
C ARG A 31 -7.44 20.74 9.80
N LEU A 32 -7.50 19.46 10.20
CA LEU A 32 -7.36 19.04 11.60
C LEU A 32 -5.91 18.69 11.96
N ASN A 33 -5.14 18.12 11.03
CA ASN A 33 -3.72 17.86 11.22
C ASN A 33 -2.95 18.12 9.91
N THR A 34 -2.04 19.10 9.93
CA THR A 34 -1.25 19.53 8.77
C THR A 34 -0.39 18.41 8.18
N ASN A 35 -0.02 17.39 8.96
CA ASN A 35 0.69 16.20 8.50
C ASN A 35 -0.09 15.41 7.42
N CYS A 36 -1.42 15.52 7.40
CA CYS A 36 -2.30 14.80 6.46
C CYS A 36 -2.26 15.32 5.00
N SER A 37 -1.66 16.51 4.80
CA SER A 37 -1.50 17.19 3.50
C SER A 37 -0.80 16.34 2.43
N ASP A 38 -0.61 16.91 1.24
CA ASP A 38 0.43 16.46 0.31
C ASP A 38 1.52 17.55 0.19
N PRO A 39 2.81 17.25 0.42
CA PRO A 39 3.36 15.94 0.80
C PRO A 39 2.89 15.47 2.18
N PHE A 40 2.68 14.15 2.30
CA PHE A 40 2.20 13.52 3.52
C PHE A 40 3.34 13.30 4.51
N ILE A 41 3.12 13.67 5.76
CA ILE A 41 4.04 13.41 6.87
C ILE A 41 3.49 12.22 7.64
N ILE A 42 4.30 11.15 7.72
CA ILE A 42 3.89 9.90 8.37
C ILE A 42 3.67 10.13 9.86
N ASP A 43 2.42 9.97 10.28
CA ASP A 43 1.97 10.14 11.66
C ASP A 43 1.19 8.89 12.08
N ASN A 44 1.75 8.12 13.01
CA ASN A 44 1.13 6.88 13.47
C ASN A 44 -0.13 7.13 14.32
N THR A 45 -0.39 8.37 14.78
CA THR A 45 -1.62 8.70 15.51
C THR A 45 -2.87 8.69 14.63
N MET A 46 -2.69 8.78 13.30
CA MET A 46 -3.78 8.70 12.31
C MET A 46 -4.07 7.28 11.81
N LEU A 47 -3.35 6.25 12.29
CA LEU A 47 -3.52 4.88 11.79
C LEU A 47 -4.73 4.18 12.43
N VAL A 48 -5.63 3.69 11.58
CA VAL A 48 -6.86 2.98 11.97
C VAL A 48 -6.97 1.61 11.28
N ASP A 49 -7.71 0.69 11.90
CA ASP A 49 -7.99 -0.65 11.39
C ASP A 49 -9.28 -0.68 10.55
N CYS A 50 -9.13 -0.84 9.23
CA CYS A 50 -10.21 -0.83 8.25
C CYS A 50 -10.63 -2.23 7.80
N LYS A 51 -11.87 -2.35 7.30
CA LYS A 51 -12.50 -3.63 6.91
C LYS A 51 -12.31 -4.05 5.44
N LYS A 52 -11.94 -3.13 4.54
CA LYS A 52 -11.92 -3.37 3.08
C LYS A 52 -10.81 -2.62 2.34
N ASN A 53 -10.92 -1.29 2.25
CA ASN A 53 -10.01 -0.43 1.47
C ASN A 53 -9.65 0.83 2.26
N CYS A 54 -8.55 1.46 1.87
CA CYS A 54 -8.26 2.86 2.14
C CYS A 54 -8.72 3.73 0.95
N SER A 55 -9.07 5.00 1.19
CA SER A 55 -9.10 6.04 0.14
C SER A 55 -8.10 7.15 0.40
N LYS A 56 -7.70 7.84 -0.66
CA LYS A 56 -7.08 9.16 -0.65
C LYS A 56 -7.83 10.07 -1.61
N ILE A 57 -8.23 11.24 -1.14
CA ILE A 57 -9.01 12.24 -1.89
C ILE A 57 -8.29 13.59 -1.80
N VAL A 58 -8.09 14.26 -2.93
CA VAL A 58 -7.54 15.62 -3.03
C VAL A 58 -8.52 16.46 -3.85
N PHE A 59 -9.03 17.53 -3.26
CA PHE A 59 -10.03 18.38 -3.89
C PHE A 59 -9.44 19.34 -4.95
N ASN A 60 -10.29 19.97 -5.76
CA ASN A 60 -9.87 20.83 -6.86
C ASN A 60 -9.05 22.08 -6.44
N ASP A 61 -9.20 22.54 -5.20
CA ASP A 61 -8.33 23.59 -4.63
C ASP A 61 -6.88 23.11 -4.38
N GLY A 62 -6.62 21.80 -4.41
CA GLY A 62 -5.30 21.21 -4.19
C GLY A 62 -4.77 21.31 -2.75
N TYR A 63 -5.54 21.90 -1.82
CA TYR A 63 -5.20 22.06 -0.41
C TYR A 63 -5.96 21.07 0.46
N ASN A 64 -7.26 20.89 0.22
CA ASN A 64 -8.10 19.95 0.97
C ASN A 64 -7.74 18.50 0.58
N VAL A 65 -7.16 17.79 1.55
CA VAL A 65 -6.76 16.37 1.43
C VAL A 65 -7.46 15.58 2.53
N PHE A 66 -8.11 14.48 2.13
CA PHE A 66 -8.82 13.54 3.00
C PHE A 66 -8.27 12.13 2.78
N ARG A 67 -8.18 11.36 3.87
CA ARG A 67 -7.69 9.98 3.92
C ARG A 67 -8.58 9.24 4.92
N GLU A 68 -9.10 8.07 4.58
CA GLU A 68 -10.16 7.39 5.36
C GLU A 68 -10.25 5.88 5.07
N CYS A 69 -10.91 5.11 5.94
CA CYS A 69 -11.42 3.78 5.61
C CYS A 69 -12.61 3.88 4.63
N VAL A 70 -12.65 3.09 3.55
CA VAL A 70 -13.84 3.01 2.67
C VAL A 70 -14.37 1.58 2.54
N SER A 71 -15.70 1.45 2.70
CA SER A 71 -16.42 0.16 2.61
C SER A 71 -16.96 -0.13 1.20
N ASP A 72 -17.00 0.86 0.33
CA ASP A 72 -17.28 0.72 -1.09
C ASP A 72 -15.98 0.91 -1.89
N ASN A 73 -15.86 0.26 -3.04
CA ASN A 73 -14.77 0.52 -4.00
C ASN A 73 -14.97 1.85 -4.75
N ASP A 74 -16.14 2.48 -4.55
CA ASP A 74 -16.85 3.39 -5.45
C ASP A 74 -16.91 4.83 -4.92
N VAL A 75 -16.13 5.17 -3.90
CA VAL A 75 -16.10 6.55 -3.37
C VAL A 75 -15.63 7.53 -4.45
N CYS A 76 -14.63 7.17 -5.26
CA CYS A 76 -14.07 8.08 -6.27
C CYS A 76 -15.04 8.46 -7.40
N GLU A 77 -15.90 7.55 -7.87
CA GLU A 77 -16.92 7.85 -8.90
C GLU A 77 -17.93 8.87 -8.36
N LYS A 78 -18.29 8.75 -7.08
CA LYS A 78 -19.25 9.64 -6.39
C LYS A 78 -18.72 11.06 -6.14
N VAL A 79 -17.41 11.29 -6.03
CA VAL A 79 -16.83 12.63 -5.79
C VAL A 79 -16.27 13.34 -7.02
N GLU A 80 -16.22 12.68 -8.19
CA GLU A 80 -15.38 13.06 -9.34
C GLU A 80 -15.47 14.55 -9.74
N LYS A 81 -16.67 15.15 -9.68
CA LYS A 81 -16.93 16.55 -10.06
C LYS A 81 -16.22 17.61 -9.20
N SER A 82 -15.68 17.25 -8.05
CA SER A 82 -15.05 18.18 -7.08
C SER A 82 -13.59 17.85 -6.74
N VAL A 83 -13.02 16.79 -7.31
CA VAL A 83 -11.72 16.24 -6.90
C VAL A 83 -10.68 16.29 -8.01
N LYS A 84 -9.47 16.73 -7.65
CA LYS A 84 -8.28 16.78 -8.50
C LYS A 84 -7.62 15.40 -8.62
N TYR A 85 -7.75 14.59 -7.59
CA TYR A 85 -7.23 13.23 -7.51
C TYR A 85 -8.07 12.44 -6.50
N CYS A 86 -8.44 11.21 -6.87
CA CYS A 86 -8.97 10.23 -5.94
C CYS A 86 -8.36 8.86 -6.25
N SER A 87 -8.07 8.08 -5.22
CA SER A 87 -7.71 6.67 -5.38
C SER A 87 -8.18 5.83 -4.19
N THR A 88 -8.51 4.58 -4.48
CA THR A 88 -8.78 3.52 -3.49
C THR A 88 -7.71 2.44 -3.61
N CYS A 89 -7.38 1.80 -2.48
CA CYS A 89 -6.35 0.76 -2.43
C CYS A 89 -6.55 -0.17 -1.22
N ALA A 90 -6.08 -1.42 -1.33
CA ALA A 90 -6.35 -2.49 -0.36
C ALA A 90 -5.06 -3.08 0.27
N THR A 91 -4.05 -2.23 0.53
CA THR A 91 -2.79 -2.63 1.16
C THR A 91 -2.41 -1.66 2.28
N ASP A 92 -1.70 -2.16 3.30
CA ASP A 92 -1.38 -1.37 4.48
C ASP A 92 -0.72 -0.02 4.14
N LYS A 93 -1.26 1.04 4.73
CA LYS A 93 -0.77 2.42 4.67
C LYS A 93 -0.77 3.03 3.26
N CYS A 94 -1.42 2.39 2.28
CA CYS A 94 -1.35 2.76 0.88
C CYS A 94 -1.84 4.19 0.59
N ASN A 95 -2.85 4.69 1.31
CA ASN A 95 -3.37 6.05 1.16
C ASN A 95 -2.44 7.15 1.72
N GLY A 96 -1.41 6.78 2.49
CA GLY A 96 -0.32 7.70 2.84
C GLY A 96 0.66 7.95 1.69
N SER A 97 0.74 7.04 0.71
CA SER A 97 1.71 7.14 -0.39
C SER A 97 1.47 8.37 -1.27
N SER A 98 2.55 9.08 -1.61
CA SER A 98 2.61 10.14 -2.61
C SER A 98 2.61 9.57 -4.04
N SER A 99 1.60 8.74 -4.35
CA SER A 99 1.29 8.23 -5.70
C SER A 99 2.38 7.45 -6.45
N LEU A 100 3.41 6.96 -5.75
CA LEU A 100 4.39 6.05 -6.32
C LEU A 100 3.81 4.63 -6.39
N LYS A 101 3.26 4.27 -7.56
CA LYS A 101 2.97 2.87 -7.91
C LYS A 101 4.27 2.08 -7.76
N SER A 102 4.32 1.10 -6.85
CA SER A 102 5.53 0.32 -6.61
C SER A 102 5.97 -0.35 -7.91
N SER A 103 7.12 0.06 -8.43
CA SER A 103 7.45 -0.17 -9.83
C SER A 103 8.06 -1.55 -10.03
N LEU A 104 7.59 -2.26 -11.06
CA LEU A 104 8.17 -3.53 -11.53
C LEU A 104 9.68 -3.41 -11.82
N ILE A 105 10.17 -2.20 -12.09
CA ILE A 105 11.60 -1.88 -12.24
C ILE A 105 12.41 -2.32 -11.02
N ALA A 106 11.87 -2.24 -9.79
CA ALA A 106 12.56 -2.68 -8.59
C ALA A 106 12.74 -4.21 -8.50
N ILE A 107 11.83 -4.97 -9.12
CA ILE A 107 11.95 -6.44 -9.22
C ILE A 107 12.93 -6.81 -10.34
N VAL A 108 12.88 -6.08 -11.47
CA VAL A 108 13.80 -6.27 -12.60
C VAL A 108 15.25 -5.91 -12.23
N SER A 109 15.49 -4.86 -11.45
CA SER A 109 16.85 -4.50 -11.02
C SER A 109 17.45 -5.53 -10.06
N ILE A 110 16.68 -6.04 -9.10
CA ILE A 110 17.11 -7.13 -8.21
C ILE A 110 17.43 -8.39 -9.03
N ALA A 111 16.58 -8.75 -9.99
CA ALA A 111 16.82 -9.90 -10.86
C ALA A 111 18.09 -9.73 -11.74
N ALA A 112 18.26 -8.57 -12.37
CA ALA A 112 19.42 -8.28 -13.23
C ALA A 112 20.74 -8.21 -12.45
N MET A 113 20.73 -7.69 -11.21
CA MET A 113 21.90 -7.72 -10.34
C MET A 113 22.24 -9.15 -9.88
N ALA A 114 21.25 -10.00 -9.62
CA ALA A 114 21.48 -11.40 -9.30
C ALA A 114 22.10 -12.16 -10.48
N THR A 115 21.59 -12.01 -11.71
CA THR A 115 22.23 -12.64 -12.89
C THR A 115 23.62 -12.08 -13.16
N TYR A 116 23.86 -10.77 -12.98
CA TYR A 116 25.20 -10.20 -13.11
C TYR A 116 26.20 -10.80 -12.10
N LEU A 117 25.79 -11.04 -10.85
CA LEU A 117 26.64 -11.64 -9.81
C LEU A 117 26.85 -13.16 -10.00
N PHE A 118 25.88 -13.89 -10.55
CA PHE A 118 26.01 -15.34 -10.78
C PHE A 118 26.67 -15.72 -12.12
N TYR A 119 26.64 -14.85 -13.14
CA TYR A 119 27.19 -15.12 -14.48
C TYR A 119 28.32 -14.16 -14.91
N GLY A 120 28.62 -13.11 -14.14
CA GLY A 120 29.70 -12.15 -14.43
C GLY A 120 30.95 -12.32 -13.55
N LEU A 121 31.01 -13.39 -12.75
CA LEU A 121 32.02 -13.62 -11.72
C LEU A 121 32.71 -14.99 -11.86
N HIS A 122 32.59 -15.62 -13.04
CA HIS A 122 33.08 -16.97 -13.32
C HIS A 122 33.47 -17.19 -14.79
#